data_AF-A0A150QBB7-F1
#
_entry.id   AF-A0A150QBB7-F1
#
_cell.length_a   1.000
_cell.length_b   1.000
_cell.length_c   1.000
_cell.angle_alpha   90.00
_cell.angle_beta   90.00
_cell.angle_gamma   90.00
#
_symmetry.space_group_name_H-M   'P 1'
#
loop_
_entity.id
_entity.type
_entity.pdbx_description
1 polymer ?
#
loop_
_entity_poly.entity_id
_entity_poly.type
_entity_poly.pdbx_seq_one_letter_code
_entity_poly.pdbx_strand_id
1 'polypeptide(L)'
;MNDVDLRWMERCLELAALAAGHTAPNPMVGSVIVRDDVLLAEGFHERAGLAHAEVDALRKLAGRAEGATLYVNLEPCCHHGRTPPCTDALLRSGVRRVVIGMVDPNPLVSGRGVALLESAGIDVVIGVREPACRELNRVYIATMAERSALVERVTSTS
;
A
#
# COMPACT_ATOMS: atom_id res chain seq x y z
N MET A 1 5.98 1.67 18.56
CA MET A 1 6.53 1.23 17.26
C MET A 1 7.80 0.47 17.54
N ASN A 2 7.98 -0.72 16.99
CA ASN A 2 9.19 -1.52 17.22
C ASN A 2 10.24 -1.25 16.12
N ASP A 3 11.52 -1.51 16.41
CA ASP A 3 12.63 -1.25 15.47
C ASP A 3 12.56 -2.11 14.20
N VAL A 4 11.95 -3.29 14.30
CA VAL A 4 11.77 -4.23 13.18
C VAL A 4 10.84 -3.64 12.12
N ASP A 5 9.72 -3.05 12.54
CA ASP A 5 8.75 -2.43 11.64
C ASP A 5 9.35 -1.20 10.96
N LEU A 6 10.13 -0.42 11.68
CA LEU A 6 10.85 0.73 11.12
C LEU A 6 11.82 0.28 10.02
N ARG A 7 12.59 -0.80 10.27
CA ARG A 7 13.53 -1.34 9.28
C ARG A 7 12.85 -1.86 8.03
N TRP A 8 11.79 -2.66 8.17
CA TRP A 8 11.09 -3.22 7.01
C TRP A 8 10.31 -2.16 6.24
N MET A 9 9.82 -1.13 6.91
CA MET A 9 9.22 0.02 6.24
C MET A 9 10.25 0.85 5.47
N GLU A 10 11.46 1.01 6.00
CA GLU A 10 12.55 1.66 5.25
C GLU A 10 12.85 0.90 3.95
N ARG A 11 12.85 -0.44 4.01
CA ARG A 11 13.01 -1.26 2.82
C ARG A 11 11.87 -1.06 1.81
N CYS A 12 10.63 -0.88 2.27
CA CYS A 12 9.51 -0.53 1.39
C CYS A 12 9.72 0.81 0.68
N LEU A 13 10.26 1.81 1.38
CA LEU A 13 10.57 3.13 0.81
C LEU A 13 11.69 3.03 -0.25
N GLU A 14 12.75 2.27 0.02
CA GLU A 14 13.82 2.00 -0.95
C GLU A 14 13.28 1.38 -2.24
N LEU A 15 12.44 0.35 -2.11
CA LEU A 15 11.79 -0.32 -3.24
C LEU A 15 10.87 0.62 -4.02
N ALA A 16 10.06 1.42 -3.32
CA ALA A 16 9.16 2.38 -3.94
C ALA A 16 9.93 3.45 -4.75
N ALA A 17 11.09 3.90 -4.24
CA ALA A 17 11.93 4.90 -4.89
C ALA A 17 12.51 4.43 -6.24
N LEU A 18 12.61 3.11 -6.48
CA LEU A 18 13.04 2.56 -7.77
C LEU A 18 12.09 2.94 -8.92
N ALA A 19 10.83 3.27 -8.61
CA ALA A 19 9.82 3.64 -9.58
C ALA A 19 9.70 5.16 -9.81
N ALA A 20 10.63 5.94 -9.25
CA ALA A 20 10.63 7.40 -9.40
C ALA A 20 10.63 7.82 -10.87
N GLY A 21 9.67 8.66 -11.25
CA GLY A 21 9.49 9.14 -12.63
C GLY A 21 8.75 8.19 -13.57
N HIS A 22 8.37 6.98 -13.13
CA HIS A 22 7.76 5.96 -14.00
C HIS A 22 6.30 5.63 -13.66
N THR A 23 5.81 6.02 -12.49
CA THR A 23 4.48 5.65 -11.98
C THR A 23 3.42 6.71 -12.16
N ALA A 24 3.77 7.98 -12.40
CA ALA A 24 2.80 9.06 -12.54
C ALA A 24 1.71 8.72 -13.58
N PRO A 25 0.42 8.92 -13.27
CA PRO A 25 -0.16 9.59 -12.08
C PRO A 25 -0.36 8.70 -10.83
N ASN A 26 0.08 7.45 -10.83
CA ASN A 26 -0.03 6.53 -9.71
C ASN A 26 1.04 6.82 -8.63
N PRO A 27 0.82 6.37 -7.38
CA PRO A 27 1.81 6.50 -6.31
C PRO A 27 3.01 5.57 -6.52
N MET A 28 4.13 5.92 -5.88
CA MET A 28 5.25 5.01 -5.69
C MET A 28 4.97 4.13 -4.48
N VAL A 29 4.90 2.82 -4.72
CA VAL A 29 4.58 1.83 -3.70
C VAL A 29 5.62 0.71 -3.72
N GLY A 30 6.11 0.35 -2.55
CA GLY A 30 6.98 -0.78 -2.28
C GLY A 30 6.40 -1.62 -1.15
N SER A 31 6.62 -2.93 -1.21
CA SER A 31 6.11 -3.89 -0.25
C SER A 31 7.12 -5.00 0.00
N VAL A 32 7.20 -5.45 1.26
CA VAL A 32 7.97 -6.63 1.65
C VAL A 32 7.13 -7.59 2.46
N ILE A 33 7.41 -8.88 2.34
CA ILE A 33 6.76 -9.96 3.10
C ILE A 33 7.82 -10.63 3.95
N VAL A 34 7.57 -10.69 5.26
CA VAL A 34 8.52 -11.14 6.27
C VAL A 34 7.88 -12.16 7.19
N ARG A 35 8.61 -13.19 7.58
CA ARG A 35 8.21 -14.14 8.62
C ARG A 35 9.39 -14.45 9.51
N ASP A 36 9.19 -14.40 10.83
CA ASP A 36 10.24 -14.65 11.82
C ASP A 36 11.51 -13.80 11.59
N ASP A 37 11.29 -12.54 11.21
CA ASP A 37 12.33 -11.58 10.84
C ASP A 37 13.19 -11.95 9.60
N VAL A 38 12.72 -12.91 8.82
CA VAL A 38 13.31 -13.32 7.54
C VAL A 38 12.50 -12.75 6.38
N LEU A 39 13.17 -12.04 5.48
CA LEU A 39 12.59 -11.57 4.23
C LEU A 39 12.24 -12.76 3.33
N LEU A 40 10.97 -12.87 2.95
CA LEU A 40 10.48 -13.90 2.03
C LEU A 40 10.38 -13.38 0.60
N ALA A 41 9.87 -12.17 0.43
CA ALA A 41 9.70 -11.54 -0.89
C ALA A 41 9.63 -10.02 -0.79
N GLU A 42 9.95 -9.39 -1.92
CA GLU A 42 9.89 -7.94 -2.13
C GLU A 42 9.08 -7.66 -3.39
N GLY A 43 8.42 -6.52 -3.46
CA GLY A 43 7.75 -6.05 -4.66
C GLY A 43 7.60 -4.55 -4.69
N PHE A 44 7.41 -3.99 -5.87
CA PHE A 44 7.14 -2.57 -6.05
C PHE A 44 6.29 -2.33 -7.29
N HIS A 45 5.60 -1.19 -7.30
CA HIS A 45 4.80 -0.80 -8.47
C HIS A 45 5.70 -0.16 -9.53
N GLU A 46 6.13 -0.95 -10.52
CA GLU A 46 7.06 -0.49 -11.56
C GLU A 46 6.51 0.65 -12.44
N ARG A 47 5.26 0.53 -12.89
CA ARG A 47 4.59 1.51 -13.77
C ARG A 47 3.08 1.35 -13.77
N ALA A 48 2.38 2.41 -14.15
CA ALA A 48 0.92 2.39 -14.25
C ALA A 48 0.38 1.24 -15.13
N GLY A 49 -0.60 0.52 -14.61
CA GLY A 49 -1.22 -0.64 -15.30
C GLY A 49 -0.52 -1.99 -15.05
N LEU A 50 0.64 -2.01 -14.42
CA LEU A 50 1.24 -3.24 -13.88
C LEU A 50 0.71 -3.57 -12.48
N ALA A 51 1.15 -4.71 -11.95
CA ALA A 51 0.82 -5.12 -10.59
C ALA A 51 1.21 -4.06 -9.57
N HIS A 52 0.40 -3.96 -8.52
CA HIS A 52 0.75 -3.18 -7.33
C HIS A 52 1.81 -3.93 -6.53
N ALA A 53 2.51 -3.21 -5.64
CA ALA A 53 3.65 -3.74 -4.90
C ALA A 53 3.32 -5.00 -4.11
N GLU A 54 2.16 -5.04 -3.45
CA GLU A 54 1.70 -6.16 -2.64
C GLU A 54 1.47 -7.40 -3.51
N VAL A 55 0.86 -7.21 -4.69
CA VAL A 55 0.61 -8.29 -5.65
C VAL A 55 1.91 -8.79 -6.27
N ASP A 56 2.85 -7.90 -6.57
CA ASP A 56 4.17 -8.28 -7.08
C ASP A 56 4.95 -9.12 -6.06
N ALA A 57 4.99 -8.69 -4.79
CA ALA A 57 5.60 -9.44 -3.71
C ALA A 57 4.93 -10.81 -3.51
N LEU A 58 3.59 -10.85 -3.49
CA LEU A 58 2.83 -12.09 -3.32
C LEU A 58 3.04 -13.07 -4.48
N ARG A 59 3.17 -12.60 -5.73
CA ARG A 59 3.41 -13.47 -6.90
C ARG A 59 4.70 -14.26 -6.78
N LYS A 60 5.74 -13.67 -6.19
CA LYS A 60 7.03 -14.33 -5.91
C LYS A 60 6.89 -15.48 -4.90
N LEU A 61 5.80 -15.50 -4.13
CA LEU A 61 5.44 -16.57 -3.20
C LEU A 61 4.23 -17.41 -3.68
N ALA A 62 3.98 -17.43 -4.99
CA ALA A 62 2.82 -18.12 -5.59
C ALA A 62 1.48 -17.71 -4.96
N GLY A 63 1.37 -16.45 -4.51
CA GLY A 63 0.19 -15.89 -3.88
C GLY A 63 -0.04 -16.32 -2.43
N ARG A 64 0.92 -17.00 -1.78
CA ARG A 64 0.78 -17.54 -0.42
C ARG A 64 1.81 -16.92 0.52
N ALA A 65 1.36 -16.43 1.67
CA ALA A 65 2.19 -15.80 2.69
C ALA A 65 1.65 -16.14 4.09
N GLU A 66 1.29 -17.41 4.28
CA GLU A 66 0.65 -17.90 5.51
C GLU A 66 1.50 -17.59 6.75
N GLY A 67 0.88 -16.92 7.72
CA GLY A 67 1.51 -16.54 8.98
C GLY A 67 2.49 -15.35 8.89
N ALA A 68 2.70 -14.80 7.69
CA ALA A 68 3.66 -13.71 7.50
C ALA A 68 3.09 -12.33 7.89
N THR A 69 3.99 -11.37 8.04
CA THR A 69 3.70 -9.93 8.07
C THR A 69 4.00 -9.34 6.70
N LEU A 70 3.07 -8.56 6.16
CA LEU A 70 3.31 -7.72 4.98
C LEU A 70 3.51 -6.27 5.41
N TYR A 71 4.55 -5.65 4.88
CA TYR A 71 4.83 -4.23 5.04
C TYR A 71 4.56 -3.53 3.71
N VAL A 72 3.98 -2.33 3.74
CA VAL A 72 3.72 -1.52 2.55
C VAL A 72 3.70 -0.03 2.91
N ASN A 73 4.31 0.81 2.08
CA ASN A 73 4.44 2.25 2.39
C ASN A 73 3.15 3.07 2.18
N LEU A 74 2.11 2.50 1.55
CA LEU A 74 0.81 3.13 1.30
C LEU A 74 -0.32 2.13 1.56
N GLU A 75 -1.47 2.59 2.05
CA GLU A 75 -2.64 1.74 2.32
C GLU A 75 -3.03 0.88 1.10
N PRO A 76 -3.23 -0.45 1.28
CA PRO A 76 -3.67 -1.34 0.21
C PRO A 76 -5.02 -0.95 -0.37
N CYS A 77 -5.13 -0.94 -1.70
CA CYS A 77 -6.38 -0.56 -2.35
C CYS A 77 -7.51 -1.59 -2.07
N CYS A 78 -8.73 -1.07 -1.90
CA CYS A 78 -9.94 -1.83 -1.58
C CYS A 78 -11.09 -1.63 -2.57
N HIS A 79 -10.84 -0.92 -3.68
CA HIS A 79 -11.82 -0.70 -4.74
C HIS A 79 -11.40 -1.43 -6.01
N HIS A 80 -12.39 -1.78 -6.83
CA HIS A 80 -12.15 -2.36 -8.14
C HIS A 80 -11.78 -1.25 -9.13
N GLY A 81 -10.53 -1.25 -9.59
CA GLY A 81 -10.02 -0.34 -10.61
C GLY A 81 -9.76 -1.09 -11.93
N ARG A 82 -8.60 -0.83 -12.54
CA ARG A 82 -8.10 -1.62 -13.69
C ARG A 82 -7.64 -3.02 -13.28
N THR A 83 -7.27 -3.18 -12.02
CA THR A 83 -6.85 -4.42 -11.39
C THR A 83 -7.79 -4.75 -10.22
N PRO A 84 -7.92 -6.03 -9.83
CA PRO A 84 -8.57 -6.41 -8.57
C PRO A 84 -7.91 -5.72 -7.36
N PRO A 85 -8.64 -5.51 -6.26
CA PRO A 85 -8.11 -4.83 -5.09
C PRO A 85 -6.97 -5.64 -4.42
N CYS A 86 -5.97 -4.95 -3.87
CA CYS A 86 -4.86 -5.58 -3.15
C CYS A 86 -5.34 -6.29 -1.88
N THR A 87 -6.33 -5.72 -1.20
CA THR A 87 -6.95 -6.30 0.01
C THR A 87 -7.43 -7.74 -0.23
N ASP A 88 -8.08 -8.01 -1.35
CA ASP A 88 -8.48 -9.37 -1.74
C ASP A 88 -7.29 -10.35 -1.87
N ALA A 89 -6.17 -9.87 -2.43
CA ALA A 89 -4.96 -10.67 -2.55
C ALA A 89 -4.33 -10.95 -1.17
N LEU A 90 -4.31 -9.96 -0.29
CA LEU A 90 -3.85 -10.11 1.09
C LEU A 90 -4.68 -11.13 1.86
N LEU A 91 -6.01 -11.04 1.81
CA LEU A 91 -6.91 -11.99 2.46
C LEU A 91 -6.66 -13.43 1.99
N ARG A 92 -6.54 -13.66 0.68
CA ARG A 92 -6.27 -14.99 0.13
C ARG A 92 -4.88 -15.53 0.44
N SER A 93 -3.91 -14.64 0.67
CA SER A 93 -2.52 -15.04 0.90
C SER A 93 -2.29 -15.70 2.25
N GLY A 94 -3.14 -15.41 3.24
CA GLY A 94 -2.98 -15.92 4.61
C GLY A 94 -2.01 -15.11 5.47
N VAL A 95 -1.64 -13.88 5.08
CA VAL A 95 -0.92 -12.96 5.98
C VAL A 95 -1.71 -12.76 7.27
N ARG A 96 -0.99 -12.64 8.38
CA ARG A 96 -1.61 -12.44 9.70
C ARG A 96 -1.55 -10.99 10.16
N ARG A 97 -0.61 -10.23 9.59
CA ARG A 97 -0.34 -8.86 9.98
C ARG A 97 0.01 -8.01 8.77
N VAL A 98 -0.49 -6.78 8.73
CA VAL A 98 -0.20 -5.80 7.70
C VAL A 98 0.26 -4.49 8.36
N VAL A 99 1.43 -4.01 7.98
CA VAL A 99 2.02 -2.78 8.52
C VAL A 99 2.10 -1.74 7.40
N ILE A 100 1.48 -0.59 7.64
CA ILE A 100 1.20 0.43 6.63
C ILE A 100 1.93 1.71 6.99
N GLY A 101 2.61 2.28 5.99
CA GLY A 101 3.37 3.51 6.14
C GLY A 101 2.50 4.75 6.29
N MET A 102 1.57 4.94 5.36
CA MET A 102 0.57 6.02 5.41
C MET A 102 -0.79 5.58 4.88
N VAL A 103 -1.86 6.19 5.38
CA VAL A 103 -3.23 6.03 4.87
C VAL A 103 -3.35 6.69 3.49
N ASP A 104 -4.10 6.08 2.56
CA ASP A 104 -4.25 6.64 1.21
C ASP A 104 -5.11 7.92 1.26
N PRO A 105 -4.64 9.05 0.70
CA PRO A 105 -5.44 10.28 0.61
C PRO A 105 -6.60 10.17 -0.39
N ASN A 106 -6.65 9.14 -1.24
CA ASN A 106 -7.73 8.92 -2.18
C ASN A 106 -9.05 8.65 -1.43
N PRO A 107 -10.12 9.45 -1.61
CA PRO A 107 -11.39 9.27 -0.90
C PRO A 107 -12.06 7.91 -1.13
N LEU A 108 -11.71 7.22 -2.22
CA LEU A 108 -12.21 5.88 -2.52
C LEU A 108 -11.54 4.78 -1.67
N VAL A 109 -10.36 5.06 -1.11
CA VAL A 109 -9.54 4.12 -0.32
C VAL A 109 -9.43 4.54 1.13
N SER A 110 -9.30 5.83 1.42
CA SER A 110 -8.94 6.40 2.72
C SER A 110 -9.55 5.68 3.93
N GLY A 111 -8.76 4.82 4.57
CA GLY A 111 -9.11 4.03 5.75
C GLY A 111 -10.02 2.83 5.51
N ARG A 112 -10.60 2.67 4.31
CA ARG A 112 -11.47 1.55 3.95
C ARG A 112 -10.69 0.26 3.73
N GLY A 113 -9.47 0.35 3.20
CA GLY A 113 -8.59 -0.81 3.05
C GLY A 113 -8.15 -1.33 4.41
N VAL A 114 -7.77 -0.43 5.31
CA VAL A 114 -7.47 -0.73 6.72
C VAL A 114 -8.65 -1.43 7.39
N ALA A 115 -9.83 -0.80 7.37
CA ALA A 115 -11.02 -1.34 8.04
C ALA A 115 -11.44 -2.72 7.49
N LEU A 116 -11.29 -2.94 6.18
CA LEU A 116 -11.56 -4.23 5.55
C LEU A 116 -10.62 -5.32 6.09
N LEU A 117 -9.31 -5.06 6.13
CA LEU A 117 -8.32 -6.03 6.63
C LEU A 117 -8.56 -6.36 8.11
N GLU A 118 -8.81 -5.34 8.95
CA GLU A 118 -9.13 -5.51 10.37
C GLU A 118 -10.40 -6.34 10.57
N SER A 119 -11.46 -6.05 9.80
CA SER A 119 -12.73 -6.80 9.88
C SER A 119 -12.59 -8.28 9.52
N ALA A 120 -11.56 -8.63 8.74
CA ALA A 120 -11.22 -10.00 8.36
C ALA A 120 -10.26 -10.68 9.35
N GLY A 121 -9.90 -10.02 10.45
CA GLY A 121 -9.06 -10.57 11.51
C GLY A 121 -7.55 -10.48 11.25
N ILE A 122 -7.11 -9.62 10.34
CA ILE A 122 -5.69 -9.28 10.17
C ILE A 122 -5.31 -8.22 11.20
N ASP A 123 -4.15 -8.39 11.85
CA ASP A 123 -3.55 -7.37 12.71
C ASP A 123 -3.01 -6.22 11.84
N VAL A 124 -3.51 -5.00 12.00
CA VAL A 124 -3.11 -3.86 11.19
C VAL A 124 -2.43 -2.79 12.04
N VAL A 125 -1.24 -2.37 11.60
CA VAL A 125 -0.52 -1.23 12.19
C VAL A 125 -0.37 -0.15 11.13
N ILE A 126 -0.72 1.09 11.47
CA ILE A 126 -0.63 2.24 10.57
C ILE A 126 0.37 3.29 11.09
N GLY A 127 0.90 4.11 10.18
CA GLY A 127 1.69 5.29 10.53
C GLY A 127 3.19 5.02 10.72
N VAL A 128 3.70 3.88 10.23
CA VAL A 128 5.13 3.56 10.37
C VAL A 128 5.95 4.35 9.35
N ARG A 129 6.91 5.16 9.79
CA ARG A 129 7.67 6.08 8.92
C ARG A 129 6.75 6.98 8.07
N GLU A 130 5.58 7.36 8.61
CA GLU A 130 4.59 8.15 7.86
C GLU A 130 5.17 9.43 7.22
N PRO A 131 5.98 10.26 7.92
CA PRO A 131 6.55 11.46 7.30
C PRO A 131 7.36 11.16 6.03
N ALA A 132 8.14 10.08 6.02
CA ALA A 132 8.93 9.66 4.87
C ALA A 132 8.04 9.10 3.74
N CYS A 133 7.00 8.34 4.08
CA CYS A 133 6.02 7.83 3.12
C CYS A 133 5.28 8.98 2.41
N ARG A 134 4.90 10.02 3.18
CA ARG A 134 4.24 11.21 2.65
C ARG A 134 5.15 12.02 1.75
N GLU A 135 6.42 12.19 2.14
CA GLU A 135 7.40 12.92 1.32
C GLU A 135 7.64 12.20 -0.02
N LEU A 136 7.85 10.88 0.02
CA LEU A 136 8.00 10.06 -1.19
C LEU A 136 6.80 10.26 -2.13
N ASN A 137 5.57 10.24 -1.61
CA ASN A 137 4.34 10.35 -2.40
C ASN A 137 3.75 11.78 -2.48
N ARG A 138 4.54 12.84 -2.20
CA ARG A 138 4.03 14.22 -2.11
C ARG A 138 3.23 14.69 -3.33
N VAL A 139 3.67 14.32 -4.54
CA VAL A 139 3.00 14.69 -5.80
C VAL A 139 1.67 13.94 -5.96
N TYR A 140 1.64 12.66 -5.61
CA TYR A 140 0.40 11.86 -5.62
C TYR A 140 -0.62 12.44 -4.62
N ILE A 141 -0.18 12.78 -3.41
CA ILE A 141 -1.03 13.39 -2.38
C ILE A 141 -1.65 14.70 -2.86
N ALA A 142 -0.83 15.59 -3.44
CA ALA A 142 -1.31 16.86 -4.01
C ALA A 142 -2.35 16.62 -5.12
N THR A 143 -2.07 15.66 -6.01
CA THR A 143 -2.99 15.30 -7.11
C THR A 143 -4.33 14.77 -6.58
N MET A 144 -4.34 13.97 -5.51
CA MET A 144 -5.58 13.48 -4.92
C MET A 144 -6.37 14.60 -4.24
N ALA A 145 -5.70 15.54 -3.55
CA ALA A 145 -6.36 16.69 -2.93
C ALA A 145 -7.06 17.58 -3.97
N GLU A 146 -6.41 17.88 -5.09
CA GLU A 146 -7.01 18.64 -6.20
C GLU A 146 -8.23 17.94 -6.80
N ARG A 147 -8.16 16.62 -6.99
CA ARG A 147 -9.27 15.82 -7.52
C ARG A 147 -10.48 15.83 -6.60
N SER A 148 -10.27 15.69 -5.29
CA SER A 148 -11.36 15.74 -4.30
C SER A 148 -12.06 17.09 -4.34
N ALA A 149 -11.31 18.20 -4.37
CA ALA A 149 -11.88 19.54 -4.44
C ALA A 149 -12.67 19.79 -5.72
N LEU A 150 -12.27 19.20 -6.86
CA LEU A 150 -13.03 19.30 -8.11
C LEU A 150 -14.36 18.53 -8.03
N VAL A 151 -14.36 17.32 -7.45
CA VAL A 151 -15.58 16.51 -7.29
C VAL A 151 -16.60 17.24 -6.42
N GLU A 152 -16.17 17.81 -5.29
CA GLU A 152 -17.04 18.58 -4.38
C GLU A 152 -17.67 19.81 -5.06
N ARG A 153 -16.92 20.49 -5.93
CA ARG A 153 -17.43 21.65 -6.69
C ARG A 153 -18.50 21.26 -7.71
N VAL A 154 -18.37 20.10 -8.36
CA VAL A 154 -19.34 19.62 -9.35
C VAL A 154 -20.62 19.13 -8.67
N THR A 155 -20.51 18.43 -7.54
CA THR A 155 -21.69 17.92 -6.81
C THR A 155 -22.46 19.02 -6.07
N SER A 156 -21.82 20.13 -5.71
CA SER A 156 -22.47 21.29 -5.08
C SER A 156 -23.18 22.22 -6.08
N THR A 157 -23.04 21.98 -7.39
CA THR A 157 -23.77 22.71 -8.44
C THR A 157 -24.91 21.89 -9.08
N SER A 158 -25.25 20.74 -8.52
CA SER A 158 -26.36 19.87 -8.97
C SER A 158 -27.53 19.84 -7.99
#